data_AF-A0A257SWW5-F1
#
_entry.id   AF-A0A257SWW5-F1
#
_cell.length_a   1.000
_cell.length_b   1.000
_cell.length_c   1.000
_cell.angle_alpha   90.00
_cell.angle_beta   90.00
_cell.angle_gamma   90.00
#
_symmetry.space_group_name_H-M   'P 1'
#
loop_
_entity.id
_entity.type
_entity.pdbx_description
1 polymer ?
#
loop_
_entity_poly.entity_id
_entity_poly.type
_entity_poly.pdbx_seq_one_letter_code
_entity_poly.pdbx_strand_id
1 'polypeptide(L)'
;MADGRSIVLHGNGTGASACARCHGANGAGNAAAGFPRLAGIDAAYLTKQLDDFASGQRENPVMQAIARALTPDQRRATAAYFAARALPSGPRRSESKLLAQGRKLATLGDWSRNIPACVQCHGPGARGVPPHFPALAGQHAAYVEAQIQAWKKGSRRNDPDGLMRGIAARLSAGQVRAVAAYLEDPDIRVVHHHPDGALPAWQAAPADGTRFRPPADAQIPDNAFGRMVRRGESLFVDTQQLRGKYVGNGLSCVNCHLDRGRRAGAAPMWAAYVHYPAFRRKTGTVSTLAERIQGCFRYSENGTAPAADGGVIKALETYFFWMAKGAPVGAQLQGRGYPKLTKPVRSPDVTRGAKVFEVHCAICHGASGQGYRFDGKYIFPPLWGSESYNWGAGMHRIDTAAAFIKANMPLSEPERLTLQQAWDVAAFVNSHERPQDPRFKGSVQATRKAYHRHDCLYGRRVRGRVLGTPP
;
A
#
# COMPACT_ATOMS: atom_id res chain seq x y z
N MET A 1 16.02 -33.52 -8.64
CA MET A 1 15.98 -32.05 -8.52
C MET A 1 17.39 -31.53 -8.71
N ALA A 2 17.60 -30.43 -9.45
CA ALA A 2 18.94 -29.85 -9.61
C ALA A 2 19.49 -29.40 -8.24
N ASP A 3 20.76 -29.69 -7.94
CA ASP A 3 21.41 -29.25 -6.71
C ASP A 3 21.80 -27.77 -6.81
N GLY A 4 20.94 -26.90 -6.26
CA GLY A 4 21.15 -25.46 -6.25
C GLY A 4 22.41 -25.03 -5.50
N ARG A 5 22.82 -25.76 -4.45
CA ARG A 5 24.05 -25.44 -3.72
C ARG A 5 25.28 -25.72 -4.58
N SER A 6 25.33 -26.89 -5.20
CA SER A 6 26.45 -27.25 -6.08
C SER A 6 26.59 -26.25 -7.23
N ILE A 7 25.49 -25.88 -7.89
CA ILE A 7 25.52 -24.89 -8.98
C ILE A 7 26.00 -23.51 -8.49
N VAL A 8 25.57 -23.07 -7.31
CA VAL A 8 26.00 -21.78 -6.75
C VAL A 8 27.51 -21.76 -6.47
N LEU A 9 28.06 -22.86 -5.94
CA LEU A 9 29.45 -22.95 -5.53
C LEU A 9 30.42 -23.28 -6.69
N HIS A 10 29.98 -24.07 -7.66
CA HIS A 10 30.85 -24.67 -8.67
C HIS A 10 30.42 -24.37 -10.13
N GLY A 11 29.22 -23.83 -10.35
CA GLY A 11 28.64 -23.70 -11.69
C GLY A 11 27.93 -24.98 -12.12
N ASN A 12 27.36 -25.00 -13.32
CA ASN A 12 26.59 -26.16 -13.80
C ASN A 12 27.39 -27.13 -14.69
N GLY A 13 28.67 -26.87 -14.93
CA GLY A 13 29.52 -27.69 -15.82
C GLY A 13 29.20 -27.55 -17.32
N THR A 14 28.16 -26.81 -17.69
CA THR A 14 27.68 -26.65 -19.07
C THR A 14 27.52 -25.17 -19.46
N GLY A 15 28.43 -24.32 -18.97
CA GLY A 15 28.55 -22.91 -19.37
C GLY A 15 28.11 -21.88 -18.33
N ALA A 16 27.33 -22.24 -17.30
CA ALA A 16 27.00 -21.32 -16.22
C ALA A 16 28.11 -21.32 -15.16
N SER A 17 28.75 -20.18 -14.96
CA SER A 17 29.78 -19.99 -13.93
C SER A 17 29.18 -20.01 -12.52
N ALA A 18 30.02 -20.33 -11.52
CA ALA A 18 29.63 -20.35 -10.11
C ALA A 18 29.15 -18.96 -9.66
N CYS A 19 27.90 -18.89 -9.18
CA CYS A 19 27.30 -17.65 -8.69
C CYS A 19 28.12 -17.00 -7.55
N ALA A 20 28.72 -17.85 -6.71
CA ALA A 20 29.50 -17.42 -5.55
C ALA A 20 30.74 -16.59 -5.91
N ARG A 21 31.24 -16.65 -7.15
CA ARG A 21 32.38 -15.83 -7.61
C ARG A 21 32.08 -14.33 -7.60
N CYS A 22 30.82 -13.95 -7.80
CA CYS A 22 30.39 -12.55 -7.83
C CYS A 22 29.49 -12.20 -6.65
N HIS A 23 28.59 -13.11 -6.27
CA HIS A 23 27.58 -12.86 -5.22
C HIS A 23 27.98 -13.40 -3.84
N GLY A 24 29.10 -14.11 -3.74
CA GLY A 24 29.52 -14.83 -2.53
C GLY A 24 28.71 -16.09 -2.27
N ALA A 25 29.28 -17.05 -1.54
CA ALA A 25 28.64 -18.33 -1.23
C ALA A 25 27.31 -18.17 -0.47
N ASN A 26 27.21 -17.12 0.35
CA ASN A 26 26.01 -16.78 1.11
C ASN A 26 25.10 -15.80 0.37
N GLY A 27 25.45 -15.33 -0.83
CA GLY A 27 24.64 -14.38 -1.60
C GLY A 27 24.68 -12.95 -1.05
N ALA A 28 25.72 -12.57 -0.31
CA ALA A 28 25.87 -11.22 0.25
C ALA A 28 26.11 -10.14 -0.82
N GLY A 29 26.54 -10.54 -2.03
CA GLY A 29 26.96 -9.59 -3.06
C GLY A 29 28.34 -9.00 -2.77
N ASN A 30 28.74 -8.04 -3.60
CA ASN A 30 29.95 -7.26 -3.45
C ASN A 30 29.65 -5.82 -3.84
N ALA A 31 29.60 -4.93 -2.83
CA ALA A 31 29.26 -3.52 -3.02
C ALA A 31 30.24 -2.81 -3.97
N ALA A 32 31.55 -3.05 -3.79
CA ALA A 32 32.61 -2.40 -4.56
C ALA A 32 32.58 -2.80 -6.04
N ALA A 33 32.19 -4.03 -6.34
CA ALA A 33 32.04 -4.54 -7.70
C ALA A 33 30.62 -4.36 -8.28
N GLY A 34 29.68 -3.76 -7.52
CA GLY A 34 28.29 -3.56 -7.95
C GLY A 34 27.44 -4.83 -8.02
N PHE A 35 27.90 -5.95 -7.44
CA PHE A 35 27.15 -7.20 -7.42
C PHE A 35 26.11 -7.18 -6.31
N PRO A 36 24.81 -7.33 -6.61
CA PRO A 36 23.75 -7.26 -5.60
C PRO A 36 23.81 -8.40 -4.59
N ARG A 37 23.25 -8.12 -3.42
CA ARG A 37 22.77 -9.15 -2.49
C ARG A 37 21.65 -9.96 -3.13
N LEU A 38 21.75 -11.29 -3.01
CA LEU A 38 20.70 -12.27 -3.35
C LEU A 38 20.12 -12.95 -2.10
N ALA A 39 20.89 -13.02 -1.02
CA ALA A 39 20.55 -13.70 0.23
C ALA A 39 19.21 -13.23 0.81
N GLY A 40 18.23 -14.10 0.98
CA GLY A 40 16.93 -13.74 1.59
C GLY A 40 16.00 -12.94 0.69
N ILE A 41 16.30 -12.80 -0.61
CA ILE A 41 15.30 -12.39 -1.61
C ILE A 41 14.45 -13.61 -1.96
N ASP A 42 13.13 -13.41 -2.03
CA ASP A 42 12.18 -14.49 -2.33
C ASP A 42 12.53 -15.29 -3.60
N ALA A 43 12.33 -16.61 -3.53
CA ALA A 43 12.71 -17.54 -4.59
C ALA A 43 11.93 -17.29 -5.89
N ALA A 44 10.66 -16.91 -5.82
CA ALA A 44 9.86 -16.63 -7.01
C ALA A 44 10.33 -15.33 -7.68
N TYR A 45 10.69 -14.31 -6.90
CA TYR A 45 11.30 -13.10 -7.45
C TYR A 45 12.65 -13.39 -8.10
N LEU A 46 13.55 -14.13 -7.44
CA LEU A 46 14.86 -14.48 -7.98
C LEU A 46 14.73 -15.32 -9.27
N THR A 47 13.84 -16.30 -9.27
CA THR A 47 13.51 -17.10 -10.47
C THR A 47 13.06 -16.20 -11.60
N LYS A 48 12.08 -15.31 -11.36
CA LYS A 48 11.62 -14.32 -12.34
C LYS A 48 12.78 -13.50 -12.90
N GLN A 49 13.66 -12.98 -12.04
CA GLN A 49 14.79 -12.18 -12.53
C GLN A 49 15.75 -12.99 -13.40
N LEU A 50 16.03 -14.25 -13.06
CA LEU A 50 16.86 -15.12 -13.89
C LEU A 50 16.16 -15.46 -15.22
N ASP A 51 14.86 -15.70 -15.23
CA ASP A 51 14.08 -15.93 -16.47
C ASP A 51 14.05 -14.66 -17.35
N ASP A 52 13.90 -13.48 -16.75
CA ASP A 52 13.93 -12.20 -17.46
C ASP A 52 15.32 -11.94 -18.07
N PHE A 53 16.41 -12.31 -17.38
CA PHE A 53 17.75 -12.26 -17.96
C PHE A 53 17.90 -13.27 -19.10
N ALA A 54 17.48 -14.52 -18.92
CA ALA A 54 17.60 -15.55 -19.95
C ALA A 54 16.88 -15.16 -21.26
N SER A 55 15.67 -14.62 -21.13
CA SER A 55 14.83 -14.16 -22.25
C SER A 55 15.24 -12.80 -22.82
N GLY A 56 16.09 -12.04 -22.13
CA GLY A 56 16.47 -10.68 -22.54
C GLY A 56 15.47 -9.59 -22.14
N GLN A 57 14.39 -9.92 -21.43
CA GLN A 57 13.48 -8.91 -20.85
C GLN A 57 14.17 -8.02 -19.81
N ARG A 58 15.22 -8.53 -19.17
CA ARG A 58 16.16 -7.76 -18.36
C ARG A 58 17.55 -7.81 -18.99
N GLU A 59 18.12 -6.65 -19.22
CA GLU A 59 19.42 -6.51 -19.89
C GLU A 59 20.56 -6.39 -18.88
N ASN A 60 21.53 -7.30 -18.99
CA ASN A 60 22.83 -7.25 -18.32
C ASN A 60 23.73 -8.34 -18.95
N PRO A 61 24.76 -7.99 -19.73
CA PRO A 61 25.53 -8.97 -20.50
C PRO A 61 26.10 -10.13 -19.66
N VAL A 62 26.57 -9.83 -18.44
CA VAL A 62 27.13 -10.82 -17.51
C VAL A 62 26.05 -11.81 -17.05
N MET A 63 24.94 -11.30 -16.50
CA MET A 63 23.88 -12.16 -15.97
C MET A 63 23.07 -12.85 -17.07
N GLN A 64 22.93 -12.26 -18.25
CA GLN A 64 22.26 -12.89 -19.39
C GLN A 64 22.98 -14.17 -19.84
N ALA A 65 24.31 -14.13 -19.98
CA ALA A 65 25.10 -15.29 -20.34
C ALA A 65 24.92 -16.44 -19.32
N ILE A 66 25.03 -16.11 -18.03
CA ILE A 66 24.84 -17.08 -16.94
C ILE A 66 23.41 -17.64 -16.95
N ALA A 67 22.40 -16.79 -17.04
CA ALA A 67 20.99 -17.20 -16.96
C ALA A 67 20.54 -18.05 -18.16
N ARG A 68 21.09 -17.81 -19.36
CA ARG A 68 20.84 -18.62 -20.56
C ARG A 68 21.48 -20.01 -20.47
N ALA A 69 22.64 -20.11 -19.84
CA ALA A 69 23.32 -21.40 -19.66
C ALA A 69 22.66 -22.28 -18.58
N LEU A 70 21.80 -21.71 -17.71
CA LEU A 70 21.01 -22.45 -16.73
C LEU A 70 19.69 -22.96 -17.33
N THR A 71 19.33 -24.20 -17.03
CA THR A 71 17.96 -24.70 -17.31
C THR A 71 16.93 -24.03 -16.40
N PRO A 72 15.63 -24.02 -16.74
CA PRO A 72 14.59 -23.49 -15.85
C PRO A 72 14.62 -24.10 -14.44
N ASP A 73 14.90 -25.40 -14.33
CA ASP A 73 15.02 -26.11 -13.06
C ASP A 73 16.24 -25.65 -12.26
N GLN A 74 17.36 -25.41 -12.92
CA GLN A 74 18.57 -24.87 -12.29
C GLN A 74 18.35 -23.42 -11.82
N ARG A 75 17.63 -22.58 -12.57
CA ARG A 75 17.24 -21.23 -12.14
C ARG A 75 16.38 -21.27 -10.88
N ARG A 76 15.38 -22.16 -10.81
CA ARG A 76 14.59 -22.37 -9.60
C ARG A 76 15.42 -22.88 -8.41
N ALA A 77 16.32 -23.84 -8.64
CA ALA A 77 17.15 -24.42 -7.59
C ALA A 77 18.14 -23.40 -6.96
N THR A 78 18.81 -22.61 -7.80
CA THR A 78 19.72 -21.54 -7.34
C THR A 78 18.97 -20.40 -6.65
N ALA A 79 17.79 -20.03 -7.15
CA ALA A 79 16.91 -19.07 -6.48
C ALA A 79 16.48 -19.54 -5.09
N ALA A 80 16.06 -20.81 -4.97
CA ALA A 80 15.70 -21.41 -3.68
C ALA A 80 16.90 -21.43 -2.70
N TYR A 81 18.10 -21.71 -3.19
CA TYR A 81 19.32 -21.68 -2.37
C TYR A 81 19.55 -20.30 -1.73
N PHE A 82 19.49 -19.22 -2.52
CA PHE A 82 19.71 -17.86 -2.01
C PHE A 82 18.56 -17.34 -1.14
N ALA A 83 17.32 -17.69 -1.47
CA ALA A 83 16.15 -17.33 -0.67
C ALA A 83 16.24 -17.89 0.76
N ALA A 84 16.86 -19.06 0.93
CA ALA A 84 17.09 -19.70 2.23
C ALA A 84 18.32 -19.18 2.98
N ARG A 85 18.97 -18.09 2.53
CA ARG A 85 20.07 -17.43 3.25
C ARG A 85 19.52 -16.27 4.08
N ALA A 86 20.12 -16.05 5.24
CA ALA A 86 19.76 -14.93 6.10
C ALA A 86 20.06 -13.59 5.40
N LEU A 87 19.23 -12.58 5.67
CA LEU A 87 19.56 -11.20 5.34
C LEU A 87 20.84 -10.79 6.10
N PRO A 88 21.72 -9.97 5.51
CA PRO A 88 22.84 -9.40 6.24
C PRO A 88 22.35 -8.68 7.50
N SER A 89 23.00 -8.98 8.62
CA SER A 89 22.82 -8.31 9.90
C SER A 89 24.12 -7.61 10.28
N GLY A 90 24.02 -6.44 10.90
CA GLY A 90 25.17 -5.66 11.31
C GLY A 90 24.75 -4.52 12.22
N PRO A 91 25.72 -3.83 12.84
CA PRO A 91 25.41 -2.67 13.66
C PRO A 91 24.78 -1.58 12.79
N ARG A 92 23.77 -0.91 13.36
CA ARG A 92 23.10 0.23 12.73
C ARG A 92 24.12 1.33 12.41
N ARG A 93 23.96 1.98 11.26
CA ARG A 93 24.78 3.15 10.92
C ARG A 93 24.35 4.36 11.78
N SER A 94 25.31 5.20 12.14
CA SER A 94 25.01 6.47 12.81
C SER A 94 24.11 7.34 11.92
N GLU A 95 23.08 7.95 12.52
CA GLU A 95 22.13 8.77 11.76
C GLU A 95 22.84 9.99 11.16
N SER A 96 22.77 10.14 9.83
CA SER A 96 23.22 11.32 9.11
C SER A 96 22.03 12.05 8.48
N LYS A 97 22.22 13.29 8.04
CA LYS A 97 21.18 14.03 7.28
C LYS A 97 20.71 13.26 6.05
N LEU A 98 21.60 12.55 5.37
CA LEU A 98 21.28 11.73 4.20
C LEU A 98 20.42 10.51 4.59
N LEU A 99 20.79 9.79 5.65
CA LEU A 99 20.02 8.64 6.14
C LEU A 99 18.64 9.08 6.66
N ALA A 100 18.54 10.23 7.31
CA ALA A 100 17.26 10.78 7.77
C ALA A 100 16.33 11.10 6.60
N GLN A 101 16.85 11.66 5.51
CA GLN A 101 16.10 11.91 4.27
C GLN A 101 15.67 10.59 3.61
N GLY A 102 16.57 9.60 3.55
CA GLY A 102 16.31 8.28 3.01
C GLY A 102 15.21 7.55 3.79
N ARG A 103 15.31 7.56 5.13
CA ARG A 103 14.32 7.01 6.04
C ARG A 103 12.95 7.65 5.83
N LYS A 104 12.89 8.98 5.75
CA LYS A 104 11.65 9.72 5.48
C LYS A 104 11.02 9.23 4.18
N LEU A 105 11.78 9.19 3.09
CA LEU A 105 11.26 8.76 1.80
C LEU A 105 10.82 7.29 1.81
N ALA A 106 11.60 6.42 2.44
CA ALA A 106 11.30 5.00 2.54
C ALA A 106 10.04 4.70 3.35
N THR A 107 9.77 5.46 4.41
CA THR A 107 8.70 5.18 5.38
C THR A 107 7.45 6.04 5.22
N LEU A 108 7.57 7.24 4.66
CA LEU A 108 6.47 8.20 4.49
C LEU A 108 6.20 8.54 3.02
N GLY A 109 7.20 8.37 2.16
CA GLY A 109 7.12 8.80 0.77
C GLY A 109 7.27 10.32 0.61
N ASP A 110 6.89 10.78 -0.58
CA ASP A 110 6.77 12.17 -0.99
C ASP A 110 5.52 12.32 -1.85
N TRP A 111 4.37 12.44 -1.19
CA TRP A 111 3.06 12.51 -1.84
C TRP A 111 2.87 13.78 -2.68
N SER A 112 3.68 14.83 -2.45
CA SER A 112 3.70 16.02 -3.32
C SER A 112 4.17 15.70 -4.74
N ARG A 113 4.96 14.64 -4.88
CA ARG A 113 5.45 14.10 -6.15
C ARG A 113 4.79 12.76 -6.49
N ASN A 114 3.69 12.40 -5.82
CA ASN A 114 3.03 11.09 -5.93
C ASN A 114 3.99 9.90 -5.75
N ILE A 115 4.90 10.00 -4.78
CA ILE A 115 5.80 8.92 -4.39
C ILE A 115 5.27 8.31 -3.10
N PRO A 116 4.58 7.15 -3.12
CA PRO A 116 4.26 6.43 -1.89
C PRO A 116 5.55 6.03 -1.15
N ALA A 117 5.42 5.71 0.14
CA ALA A 117 6.54 5.17 0.90
C ALA A 117 6.99 3.83 0.30
N CYS A 118 8.29 3.61 0.20
CA CYS A 118 8.83 2.35 -0.34
C CYS A 118 8.28 1.12 0.39
N VAL A 119 8.12 1.22 1.72
CA VAL A 119 7.60 0.14 2.57
C VAL A 119 6.11 -0.19 2.34
N GLN A 120 5.35 0.67 1.66
CA GLN A 120 3.95 0.36 1.29
C GLN A 120 3.88 -0.77 0.25
N CYS A 121 4.93 -0.94 -0.57
CA CYS A 121 5.02 -2.06 -1.51
C CYS A 121 6.04 -3.10 -1.07
N HIS A 122 7.21 -2.66 -0.57
CA HIS A 122 8.30 -3.53 -0.17
C HIS A 122 8.19 -4.06 1.27
N GLY A 123 7.03 -3.86 1.90
CA GLY A 123 6.73 -4.39 3.23
C GLY A 123 7.45 -3.67 4.38
N PRO A 124 7.11 -4.02 5.62
CA PRO A 124 7.68 -3.41 6.82
C PRO A 124 9.20 -3.62 6.88
N GLY A 125 9.94 -2.55 7.16
CA GLY A 125 11.41 -2.58 7.14
C GLY A 125 12.00 -2.89 5.76
N ALA A 126 11.22 -2.76 4.67
CA ALA A 126 11.62 -3.10 3.31
C ALA A 126 12.11 -4.56 3.14
N ARG A 127 11.51 -5.48 3.90
CA ARG A 127 11.85 -6.92 3.91
C ARG A 127 11.23 -7.73 2.77
N GLY A 128 10.44 -7.09 1.91
CA GLY A 128 9.78 -7.69 0.76
C GLY A 128 8.39 -8.23 1.09
N VAL A 129 7.55 -8.32 0.05
CA VAL A 129 6.23 -8.96 0.05
C VAL A 129 6.22 -9.94 -1.13
N PRO A 130 6.45 -11.24 -0.88
CA PRO A 130 6.45 -12.25 -1.92
C PRO A 130 5.12 -12.33 -2.69
N PRO A 131 5.15 -12.76 -3.97
CA PRO A 131 6.34 -13.02 -4.77
C PRO A 131 6.83 -11.79 -5.56
N HIS A 132 6.08 -10.69 -5.55
CA HIS A 132 6.26 -9.60 -6.51
C HIS A 132 7.17 -8.47 -6.01
N PHE A 133 7.22 -8.21 -4.71
CA PHE A 133 7.92 -7.06 -4.15
C PHE A 133 9.18 -7.54 -3.40
N PRO A 134 10.38 -7.38 -3.97
CA PRO A 134 11.60 -7.93 -3.38
C PRO A 134 12.00 -7.21 -2.10
N ALA A 135 12.74 -7.90 -1.25
CA ALA A 135 13.44 -7.30 -0.11
C ALA A 135 14.48 -6.29 -0.59
N LEU A 136 14.40 -5.05 -0.09
CA LEU A 136 15.38 -3.98 -0.35
C LEU A 136 16.36 -3.79 0.81
N ALA A 137 15.99 -4.21 2.02
CA ALA A 137 16.84 -4.06 3.20
C ALA A 137 18.21 -4.75 3.02
N GLY A 138 19.27 -4.07 3.45
CA GLY A 138 20.66 -4.54 3.29
C GLY A 138 21.09 -4.73 1.83
N GLN A 139 20.45 -4.07 0.87
CA GLN A 139 20.91 -4.07 -0.52
C GLN A 139 21.91 -2.95 -0.74
N HIS A 140 22.98 -3.22 -1.48
CA HIS A 140 24.07 -2.26 -1.73
C HIS A 140 23.55 -0.98 -2.37
N ALA A 141 23.94 0.17 -1.83
CA ALA A 141 23.43 1.47 -2.26
C ALA A 141 23.69 1.69 -3.76
N ALA A 142 24.93 1.41 -4.21
CA ALA A 142 25.31 1.51 -5.62
C ALA A 142 24.41 0.67 -6.55
N TYR A 143 24.01 -0.54 -6.11
CA TYR A 143 23.09 -1.37 -6.89
C TYR A 143 21.70 -0.76 -6.93
N VAL A 144 21.16 -0.31 -5.79
CA VAL A 144 19.83 0.34 -5.72
C VAL A 144 19.79 1.58 -6.62
N GLU A 145 20.81 2.44 -6.54
CA GLU A 145 20.93 3.61 -7.41
C GLU A 145 20.95 3.20 -8.89
N ALA A 146 21.79 2.22 -9.26
CA ALA A 146 21.89 1.73 -10.63
C ALA A 146 20.54 1.19 -11.15
N GLN A 147 19.76 0.48 -10.33
CA GLN A 147 18.45 -0.02 -10.74
C GLN A 147 17.46 1.13 -10.96
N ILE A 148 17.42 2.13 -10.06
CA ILE A 148 16.57 3.31 -10.22
C ILE A 148 16.94 4.09 -11.49
N GLN A 149 18.23 4.26 -11.76
CA GLN A 149 18.68 4.92 -12.99
C GLN A 149 18.35 4.11 -14.25
N ALA A 150 18.44 2.78 -14.20
CA ALA A 150 18.06 1.92 -15.31
C ALA A 150 16.56 2.03 -15.64
N TRP A 151 15.69 2.09 -14.63
CA TRP A 151 14.26 2.36 -14.84
C TRP A 151 14.01 3.76 -15.39
N LYS A 152 14.69 4.79 -14.88
CA LYS A 152 14.59 6.16 -15.40
C LYS A 152 14.97 6.28 -16.87
N LYS A 153 16.02 5.56 -17.29
CA LYS A 153 16.53 5.56 -18.67
C LYS A 153 15.79 4.59 -19.60
N GLY A 154 14.90 3.76 -19.07
CA GLY A 154 14.18 2.73 -19.84
C GLY A 154 15.00 1.49 -20.20
N SER A 155 16.27 1.40 -19.78
CA SER A 155 17.11 0.20 -19.98
C SER A 155 16.69 -0.97 -19.08
N ARG A 156 15.90 -0.70 -18.03
CA ARG A 156 15.16 -1.73 -17.29
C ARG A 156 13.66 -1.47 -17.40
N ARG A 157 12.92 -2.48 -17.88
CA ARG A 157 11.47 -2.39 -18.17
C ARG A 157 10.66 -3.65 -17.77
N ASN A 158 11.30 -4.56 -17.04
CA ASN A 158 10.72 -5.84 -16.60
C ASN A 158 9.91 -5.75 -15.29
N ASP A 159 9.59 -4.54 -14.85
CA ASP A 159 8.75 -4.29 -13.69
C ASP A 159 7.25 -4.42 -14.05
N PRO A 160 6.47 -5.17 -13.28
CA PRO A 160 5.04 -5.36 -13.55
C PRO A 160 4.29 -4.02 -13.57
N ASP A 161 3.39 -3.86 -14.55
CA ASP A 161 2.57 -2.65 -14.79
C ASP A 161 3.33 -1.31 -14.82
N GLY A 162 4.66 -1.33 -14.93
CA GLY A 162 5.48 -0.10 -14.92
C GLY A 162 5.63 0.56 -13.53
N LEU A 163 5.31 -0.17 -12.45
CA LEU A 163 5.31 0.37 -11.08
C LEU A 163 6.62 1.07 -10.70
N MET A 164 7.77 0.42 -10.90
CA MET A 164 9.06 1.00 -10.53
C MET A 164 9.52 2.06 -11.51
N ARG A 165 9.14 1.97 -12.79
CA ARG A 165 9.39 3.05 -13.77
C ARG A 165 8.66 4.33 -13.38
N GLY A 166 7.39 4.25 -12.99
CA GLY A 166 6.61 5.38 -12.50
C GLY A 166 7.23 6.03 -11.26
N ILE A 167 7.64 5.23 -10.28
CA ILE A 167 8.33 5.74 -9.08
C ILE A 167 9.69 6.36 -9.43
N ALA A 168 10.50 5.65 -10.22
CA ALA A 168 11.84 6.08 -10.60
C ALA A 168 11.80 7.43 -11.31
N ALA A 169 10.89 7.63 -12.27
CA ALA A 169 10.72 8.89 -13.00
C ALA A 169 10.47 10.10 -12.08
N ARG A 170 9.85 9.88 -10.91
CA ARG A 170 9.50 10.94 -9.95
C ARG A 170 10.56 11.17 -8.89
N LEU A 171 11.59 10.34 -8.75
CA LEU A 171 12.66 10.55 -7.76
C LEU A 171 13.69 11.58 -8.23
N SER A 172 14.10 12.52 -7.38
CA SER A 172 15.25 13.40 -7.69
C SER A 172 16.58 12.66 -7.49
N ALA A 173 17.68 13.15 -8.05
CA ALA A 173 19.00 12.53 -7.84
C ALA A 173 19.39 12.46 -6.35
N GLY A 174 19.08 13.51 -5.58
CA GLY A 174 19.30 13.53 -4.13
C GLY A 174 18.44 12.50 -3.38
N GLN A 175 17.17 12.35 -3.77
CA GLN A 175 16.27 11.33 -3.20
C GLN A 175 16.75 9.90 -3.50
N VAL A 176 17.27 9.65 -4.70
CA VAL A 176 17.84 8.35 -5.08
C VAL A 176 19.02 7.99 -4.17
N ARG A 177 19.99 8.90 -4.00
CA ARG A 177 21.13 8.67 -3.10
C ARG A 177 20.70 8.47 -1.65
N ALA A 178 19.75 9.28 -1.18
CA ALA A 178 19.27 9.21 0.20
C ALA A 178 18.61 7.87 0.50
N VAL A 179 17.69 7.41 -0.36
CA VAL A 179 16.98 6.14 -0.15
C VAL A 179 17.90 4.94 -0.34
N ALA A 180 18.83 4.98 -1.29
CA ALA A 180 19.80 3.92 -1.47
C ALA A 180 20.72 3.74 -0.24
N ALA A 181 21.23 4.85 0.29
CA ALA A 181 22.05 4.83 1.52
C ALA A 181 21.27 4.29 2.73
N TYR A 182 19.97 4.63 2.85
CA TYR A 182 19.11 4.11 3.91
C TYR A 182 18.80 2.61 3.74
N LEU A 183 18.55 2.16 2.51
CA LEU A 183 18.23 0.77 2.21
C LEU A 183 19.42 -0.20 2.39
N GLU A 184 20.64 0.34 2.33
CA GLU A 184 21.87 -0.40 2.60
C GLU A 184 22.12 -0.63 4.10
N ASP A 185 21.46 0.12 4.98
CA ASP A 185 21.60 -0.06 6.44
C ASP A 185 21.13 -1.47 6.84
N PRO A 186 21.99 -2.30 7.48
CA PRO A 186 21.65 -3.67 7.82
C PRO A 186 20.61 -3.79 8.95
N ASP A 187 20.33 -2.70 9.70
CA ASP A 187 19.25 -2.62 10.68
C ASP A 187 18.19 -1.60 10.24
N ILE A 188 17.57 -1.84 9.08
CA ILE A 188 16.32 -1.15 8.73
C ILE A 188 15.27 -1.62 9.72
N ARG A 189 15.09 -0.84 10.80
CA ARG A 189 14.02 -1.07 11.76
C ARG A 189 12.71 -1.28 11.00
N VAL A 190 12.10 -2.44 11.20
CA VAL A 190 10.65 -2.54 11.09
C VAL A 190 10.16 -1.52 12.11
N VAL A 191 9.57 -0.42 11.64
CA VAL A 191 8.84 0.48 12.52
C VAL A 191 7.63 -0.33 12.98
N HIS A 192 7.81 -1.14 14.03
CA HIS A 192 6.69 -1.72 14.75
C HIS A 192 5.94 -0.52 15.31
N HIS A 193 4.73 -0.28 14.80
CA HIS A 193 3.81 0.70 15.37
C HIS A 193 3.48 0.26 16.79
N HIS A 194 4.32 0.64 17.75
CA HIS A 194 3.98 0.56 19.15
C HIS A 194 2.83 1.54 19.42
N PRO A 195 1.92 1.22 20.36
CA PRO A 195 0.84 2.12 20.77
C PRO A 195 1.31 3.54 21.09
N ASP A 196 2.55 3.67 21.58
CA ASP A 196 3.21 4.89 22.03
C ASP A 196 4.49 5.23 21.24
N GLY A 197 4.83 4.44 20.22
CA GLY A 197 6.02 4.66 19.38
C GLY A 197 5.79 5.78 18.38
N ALA A 198 6.64 6.82 18.39
CA ALA A 198 6.56 7.90 17.42
C ALA A 198 6.74 7.36 15.99
N LEU A 199 5.80 7.65 15.10
CA LEU A 199 5.97 7.39 13.67
C LEU A 199 7.11 8.27 13.11
N PRO A 200 7.73 7.87 11.99
CA PRO A 200 8.72 8.73 11.31
C PRO A 200 8.12 10.11 11.02
N ALA A 201 8.87 11.17 11.33
CA ALA A 201 8.38 12.54 11.21
C ALA A 201 8.19 12.97 9.74
N TRP A 202 6.98 13.42 9.41
CA TRP A 202 6.64 14.03 8.13
C TRP A 202 6.85 15.54 8.12
N GLN A 203 7.08 16.05 6.91
CA GLN A 203 7.26 17.47 6.64
C GLN A 203 6.26 17.91 5.58
N ALA A 204 5.74 19.12 5.72
CA ALA A 204 4.81 19.68 4.75
C ALA A 204 5.47 19.90 3.38
N ALA A 205 4.84 19.37 2.32
CA ALA A 205 5.18 19.63 0.91
C ALA A 205 5.13 21.13 0.58
N PRO A 206 5.99 21.75 -0.26
CA PRO A 206 6.02 23.20 -0.53
C PRO A 206 4.67 23.86 -0.90
N ALA A 207 4.52 25.17 -0.66
CA ALA A 207 3.27 25.90 -0.94
C ALA A 207 3.05 26.14 -2.45
N ASP A 208 1.88 25.82 -2.98
CA ASP A 208 1.41 26.21 -4.33
C ASP A 208 0.25 27.22 -4.28
N GLY A 209 -0.02 27.79 -3.11
CA GLY A 209 -0.89 28.95 -2.90
C GLY A 209 -2.41 28.70 -2.91
N THR A 210 -2.89 27.51 -3.29
CA THR A 210 -4.35 27.29 -3.49
C THR A 210 -4.99 26.20 -2.62
N ARG A 211 -4.19 25.34 -1.97
CA ARG A 211 -4.68 24.21 -1.18
C ARG A 211 -4.28 24.29 0.29
N PHE A 212 -5.19 23.87 1.17
CA PHE A 212 -4.89 23.70 2.59
C PHE A 212 -3.76 22.68 2.78
N ARG A 213 -2.82 23.00 3.68
CA ARG A 213 -1.67 22.16 4.01
C ARG A 213 -1.68 21.84 5.50
N PRO A 214 -1.80 20.55 5.89
CA PRO A 214 -1.67 20.14 7.27
C PRO A 214 -0.31 20.52 7.87
N PRO A 215 -0.24 20.78 9.18
CA PRO A 215 1.02 20.99 9.88
C PRO A 215 2.00 19.82 9.74
N ALA A 216 3.30 20.14 9.71
CA ALA A 216 4.37 19.14 9.75
C ALA A 216 4.43 18.41 11.10
N ASP A 217 4.90 17.16 11.15
CA ASP A 217 4.95 16.39 12.41
C ASP A 217 5.90 17.02 13.43
N ALA A 218 6.91 17.76 12.96
CA ALA A 218 7.80 18.56 13.81
C ALA A 218 7.08 19.68 14.57
N GLN A 219 5.86 20.05 14.17
CA GLN A 219 5.02 21.05 14.83
C GLN A 219 4.04 20.42 15.84
N ILE A 220 4.11 19.10 16.05
CA ILE A 220 3.38 18.45 17.16
C ILE A 220 4.05 18.89 18.47
N PRO A 221 3.34 19.60 19.37
CA PRO A 221 3.94 20.10 20.60
C PRO A 221 4.37 18.93 21.50
N ASP A 222 5.43 19.12 22.29
CA ASP A 222 5.88 18.07 23.20
C ASP A 222 5.20 18.16 24.57
N ASN A 223 3.90 17.91 24.58
CA ASN A 223 3.06 17.97 25.77
C ASN A 223 1.95 16.91 25.73
N ALA A 224 1.02 16.94 26.70
CA ALA A 224 -0.10 16.01 26.76
C ALA A 224 -0.95 15.99 25.49
N PHE A 225 -1.19 17.16 24.88
CA PHE A 225 -1.90 17.26 23.62
C PHE A 225 -1.13 16.56 22.49
N GLY A 226 0.17 16.82 22.34
CA GLY A 226 0.97 16.17 21.31
C GLY A 226 1.10 14.65 21.48
N ARG A 227 1.14 14.14 22.72
CA ARG A 227 1.04 12.69 22.96
C ARG A 227 -0.28 12.11 22.45
N MET A 228 -1.39 12.82 22.65
CA MET A 228 -2.70 12.40 22.13
C MET A 228 -2.77 12.46 20.59
N VAL A 229 -2.17 13.48 19.97
CA VAL A 229 -2.02 13.56 18.50
C VAL A 229 -1.27 12.33 17.97
N ARG A 230 -0.12 11.99 18.56
CA ARG A 230 0.68 10.81 18.17
C ARG A 230 -0.07 9.51 18.39
N ARG A 231 -0.84 9.40 19.49
CA ARG A 231 -1.71 8.24 19.74
C ARG A 231 -2.79 8.10 18.68
N GLY A 232 -3.46 9.19 18.32
CA GLY A 232 -4.47 9.21 17.26
C GLY A 232 -3.90 8.83 15.90
N GLU A 233 -2.71 9.35 15.56
CA GLU A 233 -2.01 8.97 14.34
C GLU A 233 -1.66 7.47 14.32
N SER A 234 -1.12 6.94 15.42
CA SER A 234 -0.80 5.50 15.55
C SER A 234 -2.03 4.62 15.31
N LEU A 235 -3.16 4.96 15.95
CA LEU A 235 -4.44 4.25 15.75
C LEU A 235 -4.98 4.38 14.31
N PHE A 236 -4.73 5.50 13.65
CA PHE A 236 -5.18 5.72 12.27
C PHE A 236 -4.38 4.91 11.25
N VAL A 237 -3.06 4.83 11.44
CA VAL A 237 -2.15 4.10 10.55
C VAL A 237 -2.24 2.60 10.79
N ASP A 238 -2.31 2.17 12.05
CA ASP A 238 -2.39 0.77 12.45
C ASP A 238 -3.61 0.54 13.34
N THR A 239 -4.80 0.61 12.72
CA THR A 239 -6.08 0.38 13.41
C THR A 239 -6.22 -1.08 13.86
N GLN A 240 -5.43 -1.99 13.29
CA GLN A 240 -5.37 -3.39 13.70
C GLN A 240 -4.90 -3.59 15.15
N GLN A 241 -4.30 -2.57 15.79
CA GLN A 241 -4.10 -2.53 17.26
C GLN A 241 -5.41 -2.73 18.04
N LEU A 242 -6.56 -2.46 17.43
CA LEU A 242 -7.89 -2.57 18.01
C LEU A 242 -8.65 -3.82 17.54
N ARG A 243 -7.98 -4.73 16.80
CA ARG A 243 -8.58 -5.97 16.30
C ARG A 243 -9.06 -6.84 17.44
N GLY A 244 -10.22 -7.48 17.25
CA GLY A 244 -10.85 -8.35 18.25
C GLY A 244 -11.72 -7.60 19.26
N LYS A 245 -11.55 -6.28 19.42
CA LYS A 245 -12.43 -5.45 20.26
C LYS A 245 -13.28 -4.48 19.46
N TYR A 246 -12.67 -3.69 18.56
CA TYR A 246 -13.38 -2.67 17.78
C TYR A 246 -13.25 -2.86 16.27
N VAL A 247 -12.25 -3.65 15.82
CA VAL A 247 -12.03 -3.97 14.41
C VAL A 247 -12.26 -5.46 14.20
N GLY A 248 -13.11 -5.81 13.24
CA GLY A 248 -13.51 -7.18 12.91
C GLY A 248 -13.03 -7.67 11.54
N ASN A 249 -12.16 -6.92 10.87
CA ASN A 249 -11.62 -7.27 9.57
C ASN A 249 -10.15 -6.85 9.41
N GLY A 250 -9.58 -7.01 8.22
CA GLY A 250 -8.18 -6.77 7.92
C GLY A 250 -7.80 -5.33 7.54
N LEU A 251 -8.67 -4.35 7.78
CA LEU A 251 -8.48 -2.98 7.32
C LEU A 251 -7.91 -2.05 8.40
N SER A 252 -7.32 -0.95 7.95
CA SER A 252 -6.93 0.20 8.76
C SER A 252 -7.46 1.47 8.08
N CYS A 253 -7.64 2.55 8.85
CA CYS A 253 -8.16 3.81 8.33
C CYS A 253 -7.34 4.31 7.12
N VAL A 254 -6.02 4.17 7.19
CA VAL A 254 -5.08 4.58 6.13
C VAL A 254 -5.27 3.85 4.79
N ASN A 255 -5.94 2.69 4.75
CA ASN A 255 -6.20 1.99 3.48
C ASN A 255 -7.16 2.75 2.55
N CYS A 256 -8.05 3.57 3.12
CA CYS A 256 -8.99 4.41 2.37
C CYS A 256 -8.65 5.91 2.46
N HIS A 257 -7.85 6.28 3.46
CA HIS A 257 -7.47 7.66 3.78
C HIS A 257 -5.94 7.81 3.70
N LEU A 258 -5.47 7.98 2.47
CA LEU A 258 -4.05 7.90 2.13
C LEU A 258 -3.20 9.01 2.78
N ASP A 259 -1.89 8.78 2.82
CA ASP A 259 -0.91 9.65 3.51
C ASP A 259 -1.31 9.93 4.96
N ARG A 260 -1.72 8.89 5.69
CA ARG A 260 -2.16 8.97 7.09
C ARG A 260 -3.33 9.96 7.27
N GLY A 261 -4.20 10.07 6.26
CA GLY A 261 -5.33 10.99 6.27
C GLY A 261 -5.03 12.40 5.77
N ARG A 262 -3.85 12.66 5.21
CA ARG A 262 -3.44 14.01 4.73
C ARG A 262 -3.72 14.24 3.26
N ARG A 263 -3.83 13.19 2.44
CA ARG A 263 -3.91 13.32 0.98
C ARG A 263 -5.25 13.91 0.52
N ALA A 264 -5.19 15.05 -0.15
CA ALA A 264 -6.31 15.64 -0.88
C ALA A 264 -6.85 14.66 -1.93
N GLY A 265 -8.17 14.57 -2.06
CA GLY A 265 -8.83 13.62 -2.97
C GLY A 265 -8.84 12.17 -2.48
N ALA A 266 -8.33 11.91 -1.26
CA ALA A 266 -8.41 10.62 -0.58
C ALA A 266 -9.19 10.74 0.75
N ALA A 267 -10.23 11.57 0.76
CA ALA A 267 -11.04 11.87 1.94
C ALA A 267 -10.20 12.26 3.18
N PRO A 268 -9.42 13.35 3.12
CA PRO A 268 -8.50 13.71 4.18
C PRO A 268 -9.20 14.16 5.47
N MET A 269 -8.53 13.93 6.61
CA MET A 269 -9.08 14.17 7.95
C MET A 269 -9.17 15.65 8.30
N TRP A 270 -8.21 16.46 7.83
CA TRP A 270 -8.25 17.91 8.01
C TRP A 270 -9.52 18.55 7.42
N ALA A 271 -9.98 18.04 6.28
CA ALA A 271 -11.20 18.52 5.64
C ALA A 271 -12.48 17.98 6.29
N ALA A 272 -12.39 16.82 6.93
CA ALA A 272 -13.51 16.25 7.68
C ALA A 272 -13.73 17.03 8.97
N TYR A 273 -12.66 17.32 9.73
CA TYR A 273 -12.76 17.92 11.05
C TYR A 273 -13.58 19.21 11.06
N VAL A 274 -13.25 20.17 10.19
CA VAL A 274 -13.94 21.47 10.12
C VAL A 274 -15.34 21.42 9.55
N HIS A 275 -15.77 20.27 9.01
CA HIS A 275 -17.07 20.14 8.40
C HIS A 275 -18.14 19.58 9.35
N TYR A 276 -17.75 18.90 10.43
CA TYR A 276 -18.71 18.35 11.39
C TYR A 276 -18.94 19.33 12.56
N PRO A 277 -20.16 19.39 13.13
CA PRO A 277 -21.35 18.57 12.85
C PRO A 277 -22.00 18.79 11.48
N ALA A 278 -22.57 17.74 10.89
CA ALA A 278 -23.19 17.82 9.56
C ALA A 278 -24.38 16.87 9.40
N PHE A 279 -25.43 17.33 8.71
CA PHE A 279 -26.53 16.46 8.31
C PHE A 279 -26.05 15.34 7.40
N ARG A 280 -26.41 14.09 7.72
CA ARG A 280 -26.11 12.94 6.86
C ARG A 280 -27.35 12.21 6.42
N ARG A 281 -27.55 12.16 5.10
CA ARG A 281 -28.62 11.36 4.45
C ARG A 281 -28.65 9.89 4.90
N LYS A 282 -27.49 9.29 5.21
CA LYS A 282 -27.41 7.89 5.67
C LYS A 282 -28.11 7.66 7.03
N THR A 283 -28.08 8.64 7.93
CA THR A 283 -28.67 8.54 9.27
C THR A 283 -29.95 9.35 9.40
N GLY A 284 -30.23 10.27 8.48
CA GLY A 284 -31.41 11.14 8.53
C GLY A 284 -31.32 12.21 9.63
N THR A 285 -30.15 12.43 10.21
CA THR A 285 -29.92 13.38 11.32
C THR A 285 -28.58 14.09 11.16
N VAL A 286 -28.37 15.15 11.95
CA VAL A 286 -27.07 15.79 12.15
C VAL A 286 -26.18 14.82 12.93
N SER A 287 -25.00 14.51 12.37
CA SER A 287 -24.00 13.71 13.07
C SER A 287 -22.85 14.57 13.55
N THR A 288 -22.28 14.24 14.71
CA THR A 288 -20.98 14.73 15.16
C THR A 288 -19.83 14.01 14.44
N LEU A 289 -18.59 14.48 14.66
CA LEU A 289 -17.40 13.80 14.16
C LEU A 289 -17.21 12.44 14.84
N ALA A 290 -17.35 12.36 16.17
CA ALA A 290 -17.35 11.12 16.93
C ALA A 290 -18.32 10.08 16.34
N GLU A 291 -19.57 10.44 16.09
CA GLU A 291 -20.57 9.54 15.47
C GLU A 291 -20.19 9.14 14.04
N ARG A 292 -19.49 10.01 13.31
CA ARG A 292 -18.95 9.68 11.98
C ARG A 292 -17.84 8.62 12.08
N ILE A 293 -16.94 8.75 13.05
CA ILE A 293 -15.85 7.80 13.33
C ILE A 293 -16.42 6.47 13.79
N GLN A 294 -17.38 6.46 14.71
CA GLN A 294 -18.10 5.25 15.12
C GLN A 294 -18.75 4.52 13.94
N GLY A 295 -19.30 5.27 12.99
CA GLY A 295 -19.78 4.71 11.73
C GLY A 295 -18.67 4.02 10.92
N CYS A 296 -17.45 4.55 10.87
CA CYS A 296 -16.33 3.88 10.21
C CYS A 296 -16.00 2.55 10.88
N PHE A 297 -15.93 2.48 12.21
CA PHE A 297 -15.73 1.21 12.94
C PHE A 297 -16.83 0.19 12.64
N ARG A 298 -18.09 0.62 12.65
CA ARG A 298 -19.23 -0.28 12.38
C ARG A 298 -19.26 -0.82 10.96
N TYR A 299 -18.87 -0.02 9.97
CA TYR A 299 -19.05 -0.37 8.56
C TYR A 299 -17.75 -0.72 7.84
N SER A 300 -16.77 0.18 7.85
CA SER A 300 -15.49 -0.02 7.16
C SER A 300 -14.63 -1.06 7.87
N GLU A 301 -14.55 -1.00 9.20
CA GLU A 301 -13.73 -1.91 10.02
C GLU A 301 -14.47 -3.19 10.43
N ASN A 302 -15.74 -3.33 10.00
CA ASN A 302 -16.62 -4.45 10.31
C ASN A 302 -16.61 -4.86 11.81
N GLY A 303 -16.61 -3.88 12.70
CA GLY A 303 -16.49 -4.14 14.13
C GLY A 303 -17.49 -3.36 14.98
N THR A 304 -17.19 -3.27 16.27
CA THR A 304 -18.01 -2.54 17.24
C THR A 304 -17.45 -1.14 17.42
N ALA A 305 -18.33 -0.13 17.39
CA ALA A 305 -17.93 1.24 17.59
C ALA A 305 -17.42 1.47 19.03
N PRO A 306 -16.25 2.09 19.24
CA PRO A 306 -15.84 2.57 20.56
C PRO A 306 -16.81 3.62 21.10
N ALA A 307 -16.85 3.80 22.43
CA ALA A 307 -17.61 4.87 23.07
C ALA A 307 -17.21 6.25 22.53
N ALA A 308 -18.18 7.14 22.32
CA ALA A 308 -17.97 8.43 21.66
C ALA A 308 -17.03 9.36 22.48
N ASP A 309 -17.11 9.28 23.80
CA ASP A 309 -16.27 9.97 24.78
C ASP A 309 -15.02 9.18 25.20
N GLY A 310 -14.88 7.95 24.69
CA GLY A 310 -13.79 7.04 25.02
C GLY A 310 -12.43 7.46 24.45
N GLY A 311 -11.37 6.91 25.04
CA GLY A 311 -9.98 7.27 24.68
C GLY A 311 -9.62 7.07 23.21
N VAL A 312 -10.19 6.07 22.53
CA VAL A 312 -9.95 5.81 21.10
C VAL A 312 -10.48 6.94 20.22
N ILE A 313 -11.74 7.33 20.42
CA ILE A 313 -12.37 8.42 19.65
C ILE A 313 -11.67 9.74 19.96
N LYS A 314 -11.41 10.02 21.25
CA LYS A 314 -10.69 11.21 21.69
C LYS A 314 -9.31 11.35 21.02
N ALA A 315 -8.55 10.25 20.92
CA ALA A 315 -7.26 10.26 20.24
C ALA A 315 -7.37 10.57 18.75
N LEU A 316 -8.29 9.91 18.04
CA LEU A 316 -8.54 10.14 16.62
C LEU A 316 -9.01 11.57 16.34
N GLU A 317 -9.95 12.09 17.12
CA GLU A 317 -10.43 13.47 16.99
C GLU A 317 -9.32 14.48 17.26
N THR A 318 -8.47 14.24 18.26
CA THR A 318 -7.32 15.10 18.55
C THR A 318 -6.33 15.14 17.38
N TYR A 319 -6.07 13.99 16.75
CA TYR A 319 -5.24 13.93 15.55
C TYR A 319 -5.86 14.71 14.38
N PHE A 320 -7.17 14.56 14.15
CA PHE A 320 -7.87 15.24 13.06
C PHE A 320 -7.94 16.76 13.29
N PHE A 321 -8.18 17.17 14.53
CA PHE A 321 -8.13 18.57 14.97
C PHE A 321 -6.76 19.20 14.69
N TRP A 322 -5.69 18.54 15.13
CA TRP A 322 -4.34 19.04 14.90
C TRP A 322 -4.02 19.14 13.40
N MET A 323 -4.44 18.14 12.61
CA MET A 323 -4.25 18.14 11.16
C MET A 323 -5.00 19.31 10.47
N ALA A 324 -6.12 19.74 11.05
CA ALA A 324 -6.94 20.85 10.58
C ALA A 324 -6.51 22.23 11.12
N LYS A 325 -5.37 22.34 11.83
CA LYS A 325 -4.92 23.62 12.41
C LYS A 325 -4.83 24.72 11.33
N GLY A 326 -5.56 25.82 11.55
CA GLY A 326 -5.64 26.96 10.63
C GLY A 326 -6.70 26.83 9.53
N ALA A 327 -7.43 25.70 9.45
CA ALA A 327 -8.53 25.55 8.52
C ALA A 327 -9.79 26.31 9.00
N PRO A 328 -10.52 26.99 8.11
CA PRO A 328 -11.77 27.68 8.46
C PRO A 328 -12.89 26.69 8.81
N VAL A 329 -13.52 26.89 9.97
CA VAL A 329 -14.66 26.09 10.43
C VAL A 329 -15.86 26.26 9.50
N GLY A 330 -16.53 25.16 9.16
CA GLY A 330 -17.71 25.13 8.27
C GLY A 330 -17.38 25.20 6.77
N ALA A 331 -16.13 25.50 6.39
CA ALA A 331 -15.76 25.72 5.00
C ALA A 331 -15.73 24.43 4.15
N GLN A 332 -16.05 24.59 2.86
CA GLN A 332 -15.86 23.57 1.84
C GLN A 332 -14.42 23.62 1.31
N LEU A 333 -13.51 22.89 1.96
CA LEU A 333 -12.11 22.90 1.55
C LEU A 333 -11.87 22.09 0.26
N GLN A 334 -11.08 22.65 -0.67
CA GLN A 334 -10.66 21.95 -1.88
C GLN A 334 -9.89 20.68 -1.52
N GLY A 335 -10.20 19.55 -2.17
CA GLY A 335 -9.56 18.26 -1.90
C GLY A 335 -10.26 17.42 -0.83
N ARG A 336 -11.37 17.91 -0.26
CA ARG A 336 -12.23 17.13 0.63
C ARG A 336 -12.86 15.94 -0.10
N GLY A 337 -12.95 14.80 0.59
CA GLY A 337 -13.59 13.59 0.06
C GLY A 337 -12.81 12.97 -1.10
N TYR A 338 -13.50 12.20 -1.93
CA TYR A 338 -12.99 11.74 -3.21
C TYR A 338 -13.50 12.67 -4.32
N PRO A 339 -12.73 12.94 -5.39
CA PRO A 339 -13.19 13.76 -6.50
C PRO A 339 -14.48 13.22 -7.11
N LYS A 340 -15.47 14.08 -7.31
CA LYS A 340 -16.73 13.68 -7.92
C LYS A 340 -16.47 13.27 -9.37
N LEU A 341 -16.87 12.05 -9.73
CA LEU A 341 -16.80 11.58 -11.11
C LEU A 341 -18.08 11.89 -11.88
N THR A 342 -17.91 12.20 -13.16
CA THR A 342 -19.00 12.18 -14.13
C THR A 342 -19.43 10.73 -14.41
N LYS A 343 -20.65 10.57 -14.94
CA LYS A 343 -21.14 9.26 -15.34
C LYS A 343 -20.34 8.76 -16.55
N PRO A 344 -20.03 7.45 -16.60
CA PRO A 344 -19.32 6.87 -17.73
C PRO A 344 -20.22 6.82 -18.96
N VAL A 345 -19.63 6.82 -20.16
CA VAL A 345 -20.37 6.70 -21.43
C VAL A 345 -21.15 5.39 -21.49
N ARG A 346 -20.54 4.29 -21.02
CA ARG A 346 -21.18 2.97 -20.95
C ARG A 346 -21.46 2.62 -19.50
N SER A 347 -22.59 1.95 -19.27
CA SER A 347 -22.89 1.41 -17.94
C SER A 347 -21.74 0.55 -17.41
N PRO A 348 -21.40 0.67 -16.10
CA PRO A 348 -20.33 -0.11 -15.49
C PRO A 348 -20.54 -1.61 -15.70
N ASP A 349 -19.49 -2.32 -16.10
CA ASP A 349 -19.56 -3.74 -16.44
C ASP A 349 -18.53 -4.57 -15.66
N VAL A 350 -19.02 -5.63 -15.01
CA VAL A 350 -18.22 -6.51 -14.16
C VAL A 350 -17.19 -7.32 -14.96
N THR A 351 -17.48 -7.68 -16.21
CA THR A 351 -16.58 -8.47 -17.06
C THR A 351 -15.43 -7.61 -17.59
N ARG A 352 -15.70 -6.38 -18.02
CA ARG A 352 -14.65 -5.41 -18.35
C ARG A 352 -13.84 -5.04 -17.11
N GLY A 353 -14.51 -4.86 -15.97
CA GLY A 353 -13.87 -4.57 -14.69
C GLY A 353 -12.92 -5.66 -14.24
N ALA A 354 -13.25 -6.94 -14.48
CA ALA A 354 -12.37 -8.07 -14.19
C ALA A 354 -11.03 -7.98 -14.93
N LYS A 355 -11.06 -7.60 -16.23
CA LYS A 355 -9.84 -7.43 -17.03
C LYS A 355 -8.99 -6.27 -16.52
N VAL A 356 -9.62 -5.15 -16.15
CA VAL A 356 -8.91 -4.01 -15.54
C VAL A 356 -8.27 -4.43 -14.21
N PHE A 357 -9.00 -5.20 -13.39
CA PHE A 357 -8.52 -5.70 -12.11
C PHE A 357 -7.30 -6.60 -12.26
N GLU A 358 -7.37 -7.56 -13.18
CA GLU A 358 -6.28 -8.50 -13.47
C GLU A 358 -4.99 -7.77 -13.83
N VAL A 359 -5.07 -6.76 -14.71
CA VAL A 359 -3.90 -6.04 -15.21
C VAL A 359 -3.33 -5.06 -14.18
N HIS A 360 -4.19 -4.31 -13.49
CA HIS A 360 -3.75 -3.13 -12.72
C HIS A 360 -3.87 -3.26 -11.20
N CYS A 361 -4.55 -4.30 -10.70
CA CYS A 361 -4.91 -4.39 -9.28
C CYS A 361 -4.45 -5.69 -8.63
N ALA A 362 -4.55 -6.82 -9.34
CA ALA A 362 -4.33 -8.16 -8.78
C ALA A 362 -2.91 -8.37 -8.23
N ILE A 363 -1.91 -7.67 -8.79
CA ILE A 363 -0.53 -7.74 -8.28
C ILE A 363 -0.42 -7.29 -6.82
N CYS A 364 -1.21 -6.30 -6.40
CA CYS A 364 -1.25 -5.80 -5.03
C CYS A 364 -2.41 -6.40 -4.23
N HIS A 365 -3.59 -6.57 -4.83
CA HIS A 365 -4.77 -7.01 -4.08
C HIS A 365 -5.03 -8.51 -4.14
N GLY A 366 -4.18 -9.26 -4.84
CA GLY A 366 -4.35 -10.69 -5.09
C GLY A 366 -5.39 -10.97 -6.19
N ALA A 367 -5.24 -12.08 -6.89
CA ALA A 367 -6.16 -12.49 -7.96
C ALA A 367 -7.61 -12.67 -7.49
N SER A 368 -7.80 -13.02 -6.20
CA SER A 368 -9.11 -13.16 -5.56
C SER A 368 -9.40 -12.01 -4.60
N GLY A 369 -8.74 -10.85 -4.75
CA GLY A 369 -8.99 -9.66 -3.94
C GLY A 369 -8.68 -9.81 -2.44
N GLN A 370 -7.97 -10.88 -2.07
CA GLN A 370 -7.71 -11.25 -0.69
C GLN A 370 -6.66 -10.38 0.02
N GLY A 371 -5.98 -9.49 -0.71
CA GLY A 371 -4.85 -8.72 -0.22
C GLY A 371 -3.60 -9.58 0.01
N TYR A 372 -2.54 -8.97 0.55
CA TYR A 372 -1.37 -9.71 1.04
C TYR A 372 -1.05 -9.34 2.46
N ARG A 373 -0.70 -10.37 3.24
CA ARG A 373 -0.26 -10.23 4.63
C ARG A 373 1.24 -10.43 4.72
N PHE A 374 1.86 -9.67 5.62
CA PHE A 374 3.22 -9.86 6.07
C PHE A 374 3.21 -9.76 7.59
N ASP A 375 3.76 -10.76 8.28
CA ASP A 375 3.82 -10.82 9.74
C ASP A 375 2.45 -10.57 10.42
N GLY A 376 1.42 -11.26 9.92
CA GLY A 376 0.05 -11.15 10.42
C GLY A 376 -0.70 -9.87 10.01
N LYS A 377 -0.05 -8.84 9.45
CA LYS A 377 -0.66 -7.57 9.06
C LYS A 377 -0.88 -7.47 7.55
N TYR A 378 -1.97 -6.85 7.12
CA TYR A 378 -2.19 -6.56 5.70
C TYR A 378 -1.28 -5.42 5.23
N ILE A 379 -0.48 -5.68 4.19
CA ILE A 379 0.29 -4.65 3.49
C ILE A 379 -0.56 -4.06 2.38
N PHE A 380 -1.23 -4.94 1.63
CA PHE A 380 -2.25 -4.56 0.68
C PHE A 380 -3.60 -5.05 1.19
N PRO A 381 -4.60 -4.16 1.29
CA PRO A 381 -5.86 -4.49 1.92
C PRO A 381 -6.68 -5.48 1.06
N PRO A 382 -7.47 -6.35 1.71
CA PRO A 382 -8.48 -7.16 1.04
C PRO A 382 -9.61 -6.25 0.51
N LEU A 383 -10.01 -6.44 -0.74
CA LEU A 383 -11.03 -5.64 -1.40
C LEU A 383 -12.43 -6.24 -1.30
N TRP A 384 -12.52 -7.54 -1.07
CA TRP A 384 -13.75 -8.28 -0.78
C TRP A 384 -13.43 -9.53 0.06
N GLY A 385 -14.44 -10.37 0.32
CA GLY A 385 -14.31 -11.49 1.25
C GLY A 385 -14.43 -11.04 2.71
N SER A 386 -14.33 -12.00 3.64
CA SER A 386 -14.61 -11.81 5.08
C SER A 386 -13.73 -10.76 5.77
N GLU A 387 -12.51 -10.55 5.27
CA GLU A 387 -11.54 -9.61 5.85
C GLU A 387 -11.66 -8.18 5.27
N SER A 388 -12.61 -7.92 4.36
CA SER A 388 -12.83 -6.59 3.78
C SER A 388 -13.91 -5.77 4.50
N TYR A 389 -14.17 -4.56 4.01
CA TYR A 389 -15.26 -3.70 4.48
C TYR A 389 -16.62 -4.37 4.26
N ASN A 390 -17.60 -4.10 5.12
CA ASN A 390 -18.90 -4.77 5.04
C ASN A 390 -19.87 -4.08 4.07
N TRP A 391 -21.02 -4.72 3.84
CA TRP A 391 -22.07 -4.22 2.96
C TRP A 391 -22.69 -2.89 3.42
N GLY A 392 -22.45 -2.40 4.63
CA GLY A 392 -22.87 -1.07 5.05
C GLY A 392 -21.86 0.05 4.75
N ALA A 393 -20.63 -0.27 4.32
CA ALA A 393 -19.54 0.70 4.14
C ALA A 393 -19.69 1.56 2.88
N GLY A 394 -19.32 2.84 2.94
CA GLY A 394 -19.42 3.73 1.76
C GLY A 394 -18.68 3.20 0.53
N MET A 395 -17.58 2.48 0.73
CA MET A 395 -16.75 1.90 -0.32
C MET A 395 -17.43 0.76 -1.10
N HIS A 396 -18.52 0.18 -0.60
CA HIS A 396 -19.28 -0.84 -1.33
C HIS A 396 -20.06 -0.27 -2.53
N ARG A 397 -20.19 1.06 -2.60
CA ARG A 397 -20.89 1.75 -3.69
C ARG A 397 -19.98 1.87 -4.91
N ILE A 398 -20.55 1.66 -6.10
CA ILE A 398 -19.80 1.72 -7.35
C ILE A 398 -19.28 3.14 -7.58
N ASP A 399 -20.11 4.16 -7.40
CA ASP A 399 -19.73 5.56 -7.60
C ASP A 399 -18.61 6.04 -6.66
N THR A 400 -18.68 5.64 -5.40
CA THR A 400 -17.71 6.01 -4.36
C THR A 400 -16.38 5.29 -4.59
N ALA A 401 -16.42 3.99 -4.88
CA ALA A 401 -15.23 3.23 -5.21
C ALA A 401 -14.58 3.71 -6.51
N ALA A 402 -15.37 4.01 -7.56
CA ALA A 402 -14.85 4.54 -8.81
C ALA A 402 -14.12 5.88 -8.59
N ALA A 403 -14.70 6.78 -7.79
CA ALA A 403 -14.09 8.06 -7.44
C ALA A 403 -12.76 7.90 -6.70
N PHE A 404 -12.70 7.00 -5.71
CA PHE A 404 -11.46 6.68 -5.02
C PHE A 404 -10.42 6.09 -5.97
N ILE A 405 -10.82 5.10 -6.78
CA ILE A 405 -9.95 4.37 -7.69
C ILE A 405 -9.37 5.31 -8.75
N LYS A 406 -10.19 6.12 -9.41
CA LYS A 406 -9.71 7.07 -10.43
C LYS A 406 -8.65 8.02 -9.88
N ALA A 407 -8.89 8.56 -8.68
CA ALA A 407 -8.02 9.56 -8.09
C ALA A 407 -6.77 9.00 -7.42
N ASN A 408 -6.78 7.73 -7.01
CA ASN A 408 -5.76 7.21 -6.09
C ASN A 408 -5.18 5.84 -6.46
N MET A 409 -5.72 5.16 -7.47
CA MET A 409 -5.28 3.82 -7.87
C MET A 409 -4.95 3.74 -9.36
N PRO A 410 -3.92 2.94 -9.74
CA PRO A 410 -2.96 2.25 -8.88
C PRO A 410 -2.15 3.21 -7.99
N LEU A 411 -1.72 2.76 -6.81
CA LEU A 411 -1.19 3.63 -5.75
C LEU A 411 -0.05 4.56 -6.20
N SER A 412 0.83 4.06 -7.07
CA SER A 412 1.98 4.80 -7.62
C SER A 412 1.63 5.67 -8.83
N GLU A 413 0.43 5.52 -9.40
CA GLU A 413 0.01 6.17 -10.63
C GLU A 413 -1.46 6.60 -10.54
N PRO A 414 -1.77 7.57 -9.65
CA PRO A 414 -3.11 8.15 -9.59
C PRO A 414 -3.51 8.67 -10.98
N GLU A 415 -4.80 8.59 -11.30
CA GLU A 415 -5.37 9.02 -12.57
C GLU A 415 -4.96 8.18 -13.81
N ARG A 416 -4.16 7.11 -13.67
CA ARG A 416 -3.76 6.22 -14.78
C ARG A 416 -4.94 5.61 -15.51
N LEU A 417 -5.95 5.12 -14.76
CA LEU A 417 -7.13 4.52 -15.36
C LEU A 417 -7.99 5.58 -16.06
N THR A 418 -8.54 5.22 -17.20
CA THR A 418 -9.62 6.02 -17.82
C THR A 418 -10.84 6.06 -16.91
N LEU A 419 -11.72 7.05 -17.12
CA LEU A 419 -12.98 7.14 -16.39
C LEU A 419 -13.79 5.84 -16.48
N GLN A 420 -13.95 5.28 -17.68
CA GLN A 420 -14.70 4.04 -17.89
C GLN A 420 -14.07 2.86 -17.14
N GLN A 421 -12.74 2.71 -17.20
CA GLN A 421 -12.04 1.64 -16.48
C GLN A 421 -12.23 1.74 -14.96
N ALA A 422 -12.20 2.95 -14.39
CA ALA A 422 -12.43 3.17 -12.96
C ALA A 422 -13.85 2.74 -12.54
N TRP A 423 -14.86 3.05 -13.34
CA TRP A 423 -16.24 2.62 -13.10
C TRP A 423 -16.41 1.10 -13.24
N ASP A 424 -15.85 0.50 -14.31
CA ASP A 424 -15.94 -0.93 -14.57
C ASP A 424 -15.25 -1.74 -13.45
N VAL A 425 -14.03 -1.37 -13.05
CA VAL A 425 -13.30 -2.08 -11.99
C VAL A 425 -13.95 -1.89 -10.62
N ALA A 426 -14.54 -0.72 -10.32
CA ALA A 426 -15.33 -0.51 -9.12
C ALA A 426 -16.55 -1.43 -9.07
N ALA A 427 -17.24 -1.60 -10.20
CA ALA A 427 -18.36 -2.53 -10.31
C ALA A 427 -17.90 -3.99 -10.11
N PHE A 428 -16.77 -4.38 -10.69
CA PHE A 428 -16.20 -5.72 -10.47
C PHE A 428 -15.83 -5.95 -9.00
N VAL A 429 -15.06 -5.06 -8.37
CA VAL A 429 -14.67 -5.18 -6.96
C VAL A 429 -15.89 -5.32 -6.06
N ASN A 430 -16.90 -4.46 -6.26
CA ASN A 430 -18.13 -4.46 -5.45
C ASN A 430 -19.20 -5.47 -5.92
N SER A 431 -18.86 -6.37 -6.85
CA SER A 431 -19.70 -7.50 -7.25
C SER A 431 -19.44 -8.79 -6.49
N HIS A 432 -18.50 -8.77 -5.55
CA HIS A 432 -18.14 -9.91 -4.71
C HIS A 432 -18.76 -9.80 -3.32
N GLU A 433 -18.96 -10.95 -2.67
CA GLU A 433 -19.44 -11.01 -1.30
C GLU A 433 -18.43 -10.46 -0.30
N ARG A 434 -18.97 -9.95 0.80
CA ARG A 434 -18.27 -9.31 1.92
C ARG A 434 -19.14 -9.45 3.17
N PRO A 435 -18.64 -9.10 4.37
CA PRO A 435 -19.44 -9.22 5.58
C PRO A 435 -20.78 -8.48 5.45
N GLN A 436 -21.80 -9.07 6.09
CA GLN A 436 -23.18 -8.60 6.01
C GLN A 436 -23.33 -7.15 6.50
N ASP A 437 -24.35 -6.44 6.01
CA ASP A 437 -24.70 -5.13 6.55
C ASP A 437 -25.11 -5.28 8.02
N PRO A 438 -24.51 -4.55 8.98
CA PRO A 438 -24.90 -4.61 10.38
C PRO A 438 -26.37 -4.26 10.68
N ARG A 439 -27.09 -3.71 9.69
CA ARG A 439 -28.52 -3.37 9.75
C ARG A 439 -29.42 -4.48 9.19
N PHE A 440 -28.85 -5.60 8.73
CA PHE A 440 -29.58 -6.74 8.21
C PHE A 440 -30.44 -7.39 9.32
N LYS A 441 -31.70 -7.69 8.99
CA LYS A 441 -32.68 -8.30 9.92
C LYS A 441 -33.31 -9.58 9.35
N GLY A 442 -32.54 -10.36 8.59
CA GLY A 442 -32.99 -11.65 8.04
C GLY A 442 -33.52 -11.61 6.60
N SER A 443 -33.77 -10.42 6.00
CA SER A 443 -34.21 -10.30 4.60
C SER A 443 -33.33 -9.35 3.79
N VAL A 444 -32.74 -9.88 2.71
CA VAL A 444 -31.91 -9.13 1.77
C VAL A 444 -32.74 -8.08 1.03
N GLN A 445 -33.96 -8.44 0.59
CA GLN A 445 -34.85 -7.55 -0.12
C GLN A 445 -35.31 -6.39 0.77
N ALA A 446 -35.68 -6.66 2.03
CA ALA A 446 -36.05 -5.62 2.99
C ALA A 446 -34.87 -4.69 3.28
N THR A 447 -33.69 -5.25 3.52
CA THR A 447 -32.45 -4.47 3.76
C THR A 447 -32.11 -3.61 2.55
N ARG A 448 -32.22 -4.14 1.33
CA ARG A 448 -32.04 -3.39 0.09
C ARG A 448 -33.01 -2.21 -0.02
N LYS A 449 -34.30 -2.47 0.19
CA LYS A 449 -35.36 -1.45 0.13
C LYS A 449 -35.14 -0.35 1.18
N ALA A 450 -34.63 -0.67 2.36
CA ALA A 450 -34.39 0.29 3.43
C ALA A 450 -33.09 1.10 3.22
N TYR A 451 -32.00 0.45 2.81
CA TYR A 451 -30.65 1.03 2.96
C TYR A 451 -29.82 1.10 1.67
N HIS A 452 -30.22 0.40 0.60
CA HIS A 452 -29.43 0.27 -0.63
C HIS A 452 -30.10 0.88 -1.88
N ARG A 453 -30.85 1.97 -1.69
CA ARG A 453 -31.40 2.80 -2.80
C ARG A 453 -30.35 3.74 -3.40
N HIS A 454 -29.17 3.23 -3.69
CA HIS A 454 -28.05 3.97 -4.26
C HIS A 454 -27.24 3.07 -5.20
N ASP A 455 -26.18 3.61 -5.81
CA ASP A 455 -25.40 2.95 -6.86
C ASP A 455 -24.56 1.76 -6.32
N CYS A 456 -25.22 0.61 -6.13
CA CYS A 456 -24.62 -0.61 -5.56
C CYS A 456 -25.33 -1.90 -6.03
N LEU A 457 -24.68 -3.03 -5.72
CA LEU A 457 -25.11 -4.36 -6.14
C LEU A 457 -25.76 -5.20 -5.02
N TYR A 458 -25.87 -4.71 -3.79
CA TYR A 458 -26.50 -5.43 -2.67
C TYR A 458 -27.94 -5.84 -3.00
N GLY A 459 -28.28 -7.12 -2.89
CA GLY A 459 -29.59 -7.68 -3.24
C GLY A 459 -29.88 -7.74 -4.74
N ARG A 460 -28.88 -7.54 -5.61
CA ARG A 460 -28.98 -7.83 -7.05
C ARG A 460 -28.41 -9.21 -7.36
N ARG A 461 -28.91 -9.83 -8.42
CA ARG A 461 -28.32 -11.07 -8.95
C ARG A 461 -27.10 -10.74 -9.81
N VAL A 462 -25.94 -11.29 -9.44
CA VAL A 462 -24.69 -11.19 -10.20
C VAL A 462 -24.07 -12.58 -10.27
N ARG A 463 -23.69 -13.02 -11.48
CA ARG A 463 -23.13 -14.37 -11.73
C ARG A 463 -23.97 -15.49 -11.08
N GLY A 464 -25.29 -15.41 -11.23
CA GLY A 464 -26.23 -16.41 -10.71
C GLY A 464 -26.58 -16.30 -9.22
N ARG A 465 -25.88 -15.48 -8.41
CA ARG A 465 -26.11 -15.36 -6.97
C ARG A 465 -26.69 -13.99 -6.59
N VAL A 466 -27.58 -13.95 -5.61
CA VAL A 466 -28.08 -12.68 -5.04
C VAL A 466 -27.07 -12.18 -4.02
N LEU A 467 -26.50 -10.98 -4.26
CA LEU A 467 -25.46 -10.44 -3.39
C LEU A 467 -26.02 -9.96 -2.04
N GLY A 468 -25.21 -10.04 -0.99
CA GLY A 468 -25.63 -9.71 0.37
C GLY A 468 -26.44 -10.83 1.02
N THR A 469 -26.44 -12.03 0.42
CA THR A 469 -27.01 -13.21 1.07
C THR A 469 -25.98 -13.75 2.06
N PRO A 470 -26.35 -14.03 3.33
CA PRO A 470 -25.45 -14.71 4.26
C PRO A 470 -24.93 -16.01 3.65
N PRO A 471 -23.67 -16.39 3.92
CA PRO A 471 -23.09 -17.64 3.44
C PRO A 471 -23.85 -18.87 3.93
#